data_AF-A0A8T7AJ65-F1
#
_entry.id   AF-A0A8T7AJ65-F1
#
_cell.length_a   1.000
_cell.length_b   1.000
_cell.length_c   1.000
_cell.angle_alpha   90.00
_cell.angle_beta   90.00
_cell.angle_gamma   90.00
#
_symmetry.space_group_name_H-M   'P 1'
#
loop_
_entity.id
_entity.type
_entity.pdbx_description
1 polymer ?
#
loop_
_entity_poly.entity_id
_entity_poly.type
_entity_poly.pdbx_seq_one_letter_code
_entity_poly.pdbx_strand_id
1 'polypeptide(L)'
;MNKSVIGRTGQWWKVALGMAALIFGSVAPLFESSGITVTVGTVIAVVGYGFSVALLRCPSCGEHWFWKALIDASLYRPLFTRSTCPGCGRDY
;
A
#
# COMPACT_ATOMS: atom_id res chain seq x y z
N MET A 1 -13.23 -16.10 -7.24
CA MET A 1 -11.77 -16.39 -7.35
C MET A 1 -11.01 -15.08 -7.37
N ASN A 2 -10.19 -14.81 -6.36
CA ASN A 2 -9.46 -13.55 -6.26
C ASN A 2 -8.45 -13.45 -7.41
N LYS A 3 -8.72 -12.55 -8.37
CA LYS A 3 -7.84 -12.30 -9.52
C LYS A 3 -6.76 -11.29 -9.21
N SER A 4 -6.64 -10.77 -7.98
CA SER A 4 -5.61 -9.78 -7.62
C SER A 4 -4.28 -10.44 -7.28
N VAL A 5 -3.18 -9.93 -7.86
CA VAL A 5 -1.80 -10.34 -7.54
C VAL A 5 -1.47 -10.07 -6.08
N ILE A 6 -1.96 -8.96 -5.50
CA ILE A 6 -1.79 -8.64 -4.08
C ILE A 6 -2.48 -9.71 -3.21
N GLY A 7 -3.67 -10.13 -3.62
CA GLY A 7 -4.41 -11.18 -2.92
C GLY A 7 -3.76 -12.55 -3.02
N ARG A 8 -3.25 -12.89 -4.19
CA ARG A 8 -2.59 -14.17 -4.45
C ARG A 8 -1.24 -14.29 -3.76
N THR A 9 -0.52 -13.18 -3.61
CA THR A 9 0.74 -13.12 -2.87
C THR A 9 0.56 -12.91 -1.36
N GLY A 10 -0.68 -12.84 -0.87
CA GLY A 10 -0.98 -12.68 0.56
C GLY A 10 -0.57 -11.32 1.14
N GLN A 11 -0.38 -10.30 0.30
CA GLN A 11 0.11 -8.98 0.73
C GLN A 11 -0.99 -8.00 1.11
N TRP A 12 -2.26 -8.42 1.14
CA TRP A 12 -3.39 -7.58 1.55
C TRP A 12 -3.22 -6.95 2.93
N TRP A 13 -2.59 -7.65 3.87
CA TRP A 13 -2.35 -7.10 5.21
C TRP A 13 -1.44 -5.86 5.17
N LYS A 14 -0.48 -5.79 4.23
CA LYS A 14 0.39 -4.63 4.06
C LYS A 14 -0.37 -3.43 3.51
N VAL A 15 -1.26 -3.68 2.54
CA VAL A 15 -2.16 -2.64 2.00
C VAL A 15 -3.07 -2.12 3.11
N ALA A 16 -3.71 -3.02 3.86
CA ALA A 16 -4.60 -2.65 4.95
C ALA A 16 -3.89 -1.84 6.03
N LEU A 17 -2.69 -2.27 6.45
CA LEU A 17 -1.90 -1.58 7.46
C LEU A 17 -1.45 -0.19 6.98
N GLY A 18 -0.98 -0.09 5.74
CA GLY A 18 -0.61 1.18 5.12
C GLY A 18 -1.77 2.16 5.01
N MET A 19 -2.93 1.68 4.56
CA MET A 19 -4.14 2.48 4.43
C MET A 19 -4.70 2.89 5.79
N ALA A 20 -4.67 1.99 6.79
CA ALA A 20 -5.08 2.30 8.15
C ALA A 20 -4.18 3.38 8.77
N ALA A 21 -2.86 3.28 8.60
CA ALA A 21 -1.92 4.29 9.08
C ALA A 21 -2.13 5.66 8.41
N LEU A 22 -2.39 5.68 7.11
CA LEU A 22 -2.74 6.91 6.38
C LEU A 22 -4.01 7.55 6.89
N ILE A 23 -5.09 6.78 7.02
CA ILE A 23 -6.39 7.28 7.48
C ILE A 23 -6.26 7.75 8.93
N PHE A 24 -5.72 6.91 9.80
CA PHE A 24 -5.58 7.23 11.22
C PHE A 24 -4.67 8.45 11.44
N GLY A 25 -3.51 8.50 10.78
CA GLY A 25 -2.60 9.62 10.89
C GLY A 25 -3.18 10.94 10.36
N SER A 26 -4.07 10.89 9.37
CA SER A 26 -4.71 12.08 8.80
C SER A 26 -5.95 12.52 9.58
N VAL A 27 -6.68 11.57 10.18
CA VAL A 27 -8.00 11.81 10.78
C VAL A 27 -7.94 11.96 12.29
N ALA A 28 -7.15 11.14 12.99
CA ALA A 28 -7.07 11.18 14.46
C ALA A 28 -6.69 12.57 15.03
N PRO A 29 -5.72 13.31 14.45
CA PRO A 29 -5.36 14.64 14.98
C PRO A 29 -6.44 15.71 14.83
N LEU A 30 -7.47 15.46 14.01
CA LEU A 30 -8.61 16.37 13.85
C LEU A 30 -9.57 16.29 15.04
N PHE A 31 -9.46 15.24 15.86
CA PHE A 31 -10.25 15.08 17.08
C PHE A 31 -9.38 15.44 18.28
N GLU A 32 -9.71 16.54 18.98
CA GLU A 32 -9.00 16.96 20.20
C GLU A 32 -8.99 15.87 21.28
N SER A 33 -10.01 15.01 21.31
CA SER A 33 -10.10 13.86 22.23
C SER A 33 -9.09 12.75 21.96
N SER A 34 -8.41 12.74 20.81
CA SER A 34 -7.42 11.71 20.46
C SER A 34 -6.12 11.84 21.25
N GLY A 35 -5.81 13.04 21.77
CA GLY A 35 -4.50 13.34 22.37
C GLY A 35 -3.31 13.28 21.39
N ILE A 36 -3.57 13.13 20.09
CA ILE A 36 -2.54 13.03 19.05
C ILE A 36 -2.35 14.40 18.41
N THR A 37 -1.11 14.90 18.41
CA THR A 37 -0.78 16.14 17.71
C THR A 37 -0.78 15.94 16.19
N VAL A 38 -1.07 17.01 15.44
CA VAL A 38 -1.01 17.02 13.97
C VAL A 38 0.34 16.51 13.46
N THR A 39 1.44 16.87 14.14
CA THR A 39 2.79 16.41 13.80
C THR A 39 2.90 14.89 13.91
N VAL A 40 2.44 14.30 15.02
CA VAL A 40 2.50 12.84 15.23
C VAL A 40 1.62 12.12 14.21
N GLY A 41 0.40 12.60 13.97
CA GLY A 41 -0.47 12.03 12.95
C GLY A 41 0.13 12.08 11.55
N THR A 42 0.75 13.21 11.18
CA THR A 42 1.44 13.36 9.89
C THR A 42 2.60 12.38 9.76
N VAL A 43 3.40 12.19 10.81
CA VAL A 43 4.48 11.18 10.82
C VAL A 43 3.92 9.77 10.62
N ILE A 44 2.83 9.41 11.32
CA ILE A 44 2.17 8.11 11.15
C ILE A 44 1.69 7.92 9.70
N ALA A 45 1.05 8.94 9.12
CA ALA A 45 0.56 8.90 7.75
C ALA A 45 1.70 8.74 6.73
N VAL A 46 2.78 9.53 6.85
CA VAL A 46 3.94 9.48 5.96
C VAL A 46 4.68 8.14 6.08
N VAL A 47 4.88 7.64 7.30
CA VAL A 47 5.54 6.34 7.51
C VAL A 47 4.67 5.20 6.97
N GLY A 48 3.35 5.24 7.19
CA GLY A 48 2.42 4.24 6.64
C GLY A 48 2.38 4.22 5.11
N TYR A 49 2.46 5.39 4.49
CA TYR A 49 2.59 5.51 3.04
C TYR A 49 3.93 4.96 2.55
N GLY A 50 5.04 5.38 3.17
CA GLY A 50 6.39 4.88 2.85
C GLY A 50 6.51 3.36 2.99
N PHE A 51 5.92 2.79 4.05
CA PHE A 51 5.81 1.35 4.27
C PHE A 51 5.10 0.65 3.10
N SER A 52 3.97 1.20 2.65
CA SER A 52 3.21 0.65 1.53
C SER A 52 4.05 0.64 0.25
N VAL A 53 4.70 1.75 -0.03
CA VAL A 53 5.55 1.93 -1.22
C VAL A 53 6.75 0.99 -1.20
N ALA A 54 7.39 0.80 -0.05
CA ALA A 54 8.61 0.01 0.10
C ALA A 54 8.37 -1.49 0.28
N LEU A 55 7.26 -1.93 0.88
CA LEU A 55 7.06 -3.35 1.22
C LEU A 55 6.06 -4.08 0.35
N LEU A 56 5.25 -3.38 -0.45
CA LEU A 56 4.41 -3.99 -1.49
C LEU A 56 5.28 -4.30 -2.69
N ARG A 57 5.83 -5.51 -2.69
CA ARG A 57 6.80 -5.97 -3.69
C ARG A 57 6.49 -7.37 -4.17
N CYS A 58 6.84 -7.64 -5.42
CA CYS A 58 6.75 -8.99 -5.96
C CYS A 58 7.72 -9.94 -5.24
N PRO A 59 7.26 -11.11 -4.74
CA PRO A 59 8.14 -12.08 -4.09
C PRO A 59 9.11 -12.76 -5.07
N SER A 60 8.81 -12.78 -6.38
CA SER A 60 9.68 -13.44 -7.38
C SER A 60 10.76 -12.51 -7.94
N CYS A 61 10.42 -11.27 -8.30
CA CYS A 61 11.38 -10.33 -8.90
C CYS A 61 11.79 -9.18 -7.98
N GLY A 62 11.22 -9.08 -6.77
CA GLY A 62 11.52 -8.01 -5.81
C GLY A 62 10.96 -6.64 -6.19
N GLU A 63 10.22 -6.53 -7.28
CA GLU A 63 9.78 -5.25 -7.81
C GLU A 63 8.72 -4.58 -6.92
N HIS A 64 8.95 -3.31 -6.58
CA HIS A 64 8.05 -2.48 -5.79
C HIS A 64 6.86 -2.01 -6.62
N TRP A 65 5.70 -2.65 -6.41
CA TRP A 65 4.50 -2.41 -7.19
C TRP A 65 3.93 -1.02 -7.00
N PHE A 66 3.84 -0.56 -5.75
CA PHE A 66 3.32 0.77 -5.45
C PHE A 66 4.27 1.86 -5.94
N TRP A 67 5.58 1.67 -5.80
CA TRP A 67 6.56 2.60 -6.38
C TRP A 67 6.37 2.75 -7.90
N LYS A 68 6.24 1.64 -8.63
CA LYS A 68 5.95 1.71 -10.07
C LYS A 68 4.60 2.35 -10.36
N ALA A 69 3.58 2.07 -9.55
CA ALA A 69 2.27 2.68 -9.70
C ALA A 69 2.27 4.20 -9.43
N LEU A 70 3.22 4.72 -8.64
CA LEU A 70 3.41 6.16 -8.48
C LEU A 70 4.03 6.82 -9.72
N ILE A 71 4.89 6.09 -10.43
CA ILE A 71 5.48 6.57 -11.70
C ILE A 71 4.46 6.44 -12.83
N ASP A 72 3.73 5.33 -12.86
CA ASP A 72 2.72 5.00 -13.85
C ASP A 72 1.41 4.58 -13.17
N ALA A 73 0.50 5.55 -13.05
CA ALA A 73 -0.79 5.37 -12.39
C ALA A 73 -1.66 4.28 -13.06
N SER A 74 -1.40 3.94 -14.33
CA SER A 74 -2.13 2.88 -15.03
C SER A 74 -1.95 1.51 -14.38
N LEU A 75 -0.88 1.33 -13.59
CA LEU A 75 -0.55 0.09 -12.89
C LEU A 75 -1.33 -0.13 -11.59
N TYR A 76 -1.95 0.91 -11.01
CA TYR A 76 -2.74 0.75 -9.78
C TYR A 76 -3.87 -0.25 -9.94
N ARG A 77 -4.73 -0.07 -10.96
CA ARG A 77 -5.89 -0.93 -11.17
C ARG A 77 -5.50 -2.39 -11.46
N PRO A 78 -4.53 -2.70 -12.34
CA PRO A 78 -4.02 -4.05 -12.56
C PRO A 78 -3.60 -4.78 -11.29
N LEU A 79 -2.95 -4.12 -10.32
CA LEU A 79 -2.51 -4.78 -9.07
C LEU A 79 -3.66 -5.37 -8.25
N PHE A 80 -4.83 -4.74 -8.32
CA PHE A 80 -6.04 -5.19 -7.61
C PHE A 80 -6.95 -6.07 -8.46
N THR A 81 -6.67 -6.24 -9.76
CA THR A 81 -7.60 -6.90 -10.69
C THR A 81 -6.99 -8.05 -11.50
N ARG A 82 -5.67 -8.09 -11.65
CA ARG A 82 -4.92 -9.12 -12.40
C ARG A 82 -3.97 -9.90 -11.48
N SER A 83 -3.80 -11.18 -11.77
CA SER A 83 -2.96 -12.13 -11.01
C SER A 83 -1.49 -12.00 -11.38
N THR A 84 -1.23 -11.39 -12.52
CA THR A 84 0.10 -11.26 -13.11
C THR A 84 0.86 -10.09 -12.51
N CYS A 85 2.11 -10.32 -12.13
CA CYS A 85 3.02 -9.24 -11.73
C CYS A 85 3.36 -8.36 -12.95
N PRO A 86 3.19 -7.03 -12.87
CA PRO A 86 3.48 -6.12 -13.99
C PRO A 86 4.96 -6.01 -14.34
N GLY A 87 5.85 -6.35 -13.40
CA GLY A 87 7.31 -6.34 -13.62
C GLY A 87 7.84 -7.54 -14.39
N CYS A 88 7.66 -8.74 -13.83
CA CYS A 88 8.21 -9.98 -14.40
C CYS A 88 7.22 -10.82 -15.19
N GLY A 89 5.94 -10.43 -15.28
CA GLY A 89 4.92 -11.18 -16.01
C GLY A 89 4.51 -12.52 -15.38
N ARG A 90 4.94 -12.81 -14.14
CA ARG A 90 4.60 -14.06 -13.45
C ARG A 90 3.18 -14.04 -12.90
N ASP A 91 2.44 -15.13 -13.09
CA ASP A 91 1.11 -15.34 -12.52
C ASP A 91 1.13 -15.97 -11.11
N TYR A 92 0.09 -15.66 -10.32
CA TYR A 92 -0.11 -16.06 -8.93
C TYR A 92 -1.57 -16.48 -8.65
#